data_AF-A0A946FFZ5-F1
#
_entry.id   AF-A0A946FFZ5-F1
#
_cell.length_a   1.000
_cell.length_b   1.000
_cell.length_c   1.000
_cell.angle_alpha   90.00
_cell.angle_beta   90.00
_cell.angle_gamma   90.00
#
_symmetry.space_group_name_H-M   'P 1'
#
loop_
_entity.id
_entity.type
_entity.pdbx_description
1 polymer ?
#
loop_
_entity_poly.entity_id
_entity_poly.type
_entity_poly.pdbx_seq_one_letter_code
_entity_poly.pdbx_strand_id
1 'polypeptide(L)' 'MAKTSNSSEKDFVISSWAIRNSSTMYVFMGVLLFLGVSAYMTMPRENFPEITETNIYISTPYPGNTAEDIERFVTDP' A
#
# COMPACT_ATOMS: atom_id res chain seq x y z
N MET A 1 42.41 39.80 -1.49
CA MET A 1 41.86 39.19 -2.72
C MET A 1 42.36 37.75 -2.79
N ALA A 2 41.51 36.78 -2.51
CA ALA A 2 41.79 35.38 -2.83
C ALA A 2 40.45 34.72 -3.18
N LYS A 3 40.23 34.52 -4.48
CA LYS A 3 39.11 33.77 -5.02
C LYS A 3 39.51 32.30 -4.92
N THR A 4 39.06 31.60 -3.89
CA THR A 4 39.24 30.14 -3.80
C THR A 4 38.24 29.49 -4.75
N SER A 5 38.72 29.08 -5.92
CA SER A 5 38.02 28.19 -6.83
C SER A 5 38.06 26.77 -6.29
N ASN A 6 36.97 26.30 -5.68
CA ASN A 6 36.75 24.87 -5.48
C ASN A 6 35.86 24.35 -6.62
N SER A 7 36.51 23.88 -7.69
CA SER A 7 35.88 23.19 -8.80
C SER A 7 35.68 21.71 -8.44
N SER A 8 34.65 21.38 -7.65
CA SER A 8 34.12 20.00 -7.56
C SER A 8 32.77 19.89 -6.84
N GLU A 9 31.92 20.93 -6.85
CA GLU A 9 30.52 20.73 -6.48
C GLU A 9 29.79 20.30 -7.76
N LYS A 10 29.56 18.98 -7.91
CA LYS A 10 28.49 18.54 -8.81
C LYS A 10 27.21 19.05 -8.18
N ASP A 11 26.86 20.29 -8.49
CA ASP A 11 25.63 20.90 -8.02
C ASP A 11 24.49 20.04 -8.55
N PHE A 12 23.87 19.28 -7.65
CA PHE A 12 22.62 18.61 -7.95
C PHE A 12 21.63 19.71 -8.33
N VAL A 13 21.35 19.84 -9.62
CA VAL A 13 20.59 20.97 -10.19
C VAL A 13 19.24 21.14 -9.49
N ILE A 14 18.63 20.03 -9.09
CA ILE A 14 17.35 19.99 -8.37
C ILE A 14 17.52 20.48 -6.92
N SER A 15 18.55 20.01 -6.22
CA SER A 15 18.83 20.41 -4.84
C SER A 15 19.24 21.89 -4.75
N SER A 16 20.09 22.35 -5.66
CA SER A 16 20.52 23.76 -5.70
C SER A 16 19.37 24.69 -6.08
N TRP A 17 18.45 24.24 -6.94
CA TRP A 17 17.22 24.96 -7.24
C TRP A 17 16.27 25.03 -6.04
N ALA A 18 16.09 23.93 -5.30
CA ALA A 18 15.27 23.90 -4.10
C ALA A 18 15.80 24.83 -3.00
N ILE A 19 17.12 24.87 -2.79
CA ILE A 19 17.76 25.76 -1.80
C ILE A 19 17.60 27.23 -2.20
N ARG A 20 17.74 27.55 -3.49
CA ARG A 20 17.57 28.91 -4.02
C ARG A 20 16.14 29.43 -3.91
N ASN A 21 15.14 28.54 -3.89
CA ASN A 21 13.73 28.90 -3.83
C ASN A 21 13.05 28.41 -2.54
N SER A 22 13.62 28.78 -1.40
CA SER A 22 13.24 28.28 -0.07
C SER A 22 11.77 28.54 0.29
N SER A 23 11.19 29.68 -0.08
CA SER A 23 9.77 29.99 0.18
C SER A 23 8.81 28.98 -0.46
N THR A 24 9.11 28.52 -1.67
CA THR A 24 8.29 27.49 -2.34
C THR A 24 8.45 26.13 -1.66
N MET A 25 9.64 25.81 -1.17
CA MET A 25 9.87 24.58 -0.40
C MET A 25 9.08 24.56 0.92
N TYR A 26 8.96 25.70 1.61
CA TYR A 26 8.14 25.81 2.81
C TYR A 26 6.64 25.59 2.52
N VAL A 27 6.13 26.14 1.41
CA VAL A 27 4.75 25.89 0.97
C VAL A 27 4.55 24.41 0.65
N PHE A 28 5.47 23.81 -0.10
CA PHE A 28 5.44 22.39 -0.43
C PHE A 28 5.44 21.50 0.82
N MET A 29 6.26 21.84 1.81
CA MET A 29 6.29 21.15 3.10
C MET A 29 4.96 21.27 3.85
N GLY A 30 4.32 22.44 3.83
CA GLY A 30 2.98 22.64 4.41
C GLY A 30 1.90 21.79 3.74
N VAL A 31 1.91 21.72 2.40
CA VAL A 31 1.00 20.87 1.62
C VAL A 31 1.21 19.39 1.95
N LEU A 32 2.46 18.92 1.98
CA LEU A 32 2.78 17.54 2.32
C LEU A 32 2.32 17.19 3.74
N LEU A 33 2.50 18.10 4.71
CA LEU A 33 2.01 17.90 6.07
C LEU A 33 0.48 17.78 6.11
N PHE A 34 -0.22 18.69 5.42
CA PHE A 34 -1.67 18.67 5.37
C PHE A 34 -2.21 17.38 4.73
N LEU A 35 -1.65 16.97 3.59
CA LEU A 35 -2.02 15.73 2.92
C LEU A 35 -1.68 14.51 3.78
N GLY A 36 -0.53 14.49 4.46
CA GLY A 36 -0.13 13.42 5.35
C GLY A 36 -1.06 13.26 6.54
N VAL A 37 -1.44 14.37 7.19
CA VAL A 37 -2.42 14.36 8.29
C VAL A 37 -3.78 13.91 7.79
N SER A 38 -4.25 14.42 6.65
CA SER A 38 -5.52 13.99 6.07
C SER A 38 -5.51 12.49 5.79
N ALA A 39 -4.45 11.97 5.15
CA ALA A 39 -4.31 10.55 4.84
C ALA A 39 -4.35 9.69 6.10
N TYR A 40 -3.61 10.10 7.14
CA TYR A 40 -3.59 9.42 8.44
C TYR A 40 -4.99 9.31 9.07
N MET A 41 -5.79 10.37 8.99
CA MET A 41 -7.15 10.39 9.55
C MET A 41 -8.15 9.60 8.71
N THR A 42 -7.97 9.55 7.38
CA THR A 42 -8.88 8.84 6.47
C THR A 42 -8.58 7.35 6.32
N MET A 43 -7.38 6.90 6.72
CA MET A 43 -6.97 5.52 6.53
C MET A 43 -7.82 4.59 7.41
N PRO A 44 -8.56 3.63 6.82
CA PRO A 44 -9.33 2.67 7.60
C PRO A 44 -8.36 1.81 8.42
N ARG A 45 -8.69 1.66 9.70
CA ARG A 45 -7.91 0.83 10.62
C ARG A 45 -8.52 -0.55 10.64
N GLU A 46 -7.70 -1.56 10.41
CA GLU A 46 -8.06 -2.95 10.52
C GLU A 46 -7.23 -3.59 11.65
N ASN A 47 -7.87 -4.40 12.49
CA ASN A 47 -7.22 -5.02 13.65
C ASN A 47 -6.34 -6.20 13.23
N PHE A 48 -6.71 -6.88 12.15
CA PHE A 48 -5.98 -8.04 11.63
C PHE A 48 -5.95 -8.00 10.11
N PRO A 49 -4.81 -8.27 9.47
CA PRO A 49 -4.79 -8.37 8.01
C PRO A 49 -5.82 -9.39 7.55
N GLU A 50 -6.58 -9.06 6.50
CA GLU A 50 -7.55 -9.99 5.92
C GLU A 50 -6.79 -11.17 5.31
N ILE A 51 -6.90 -12.34 5.95
CA ILE A 51 -6.42 -13.60 5.40
C ILE A 51 -7.58 -14.18 4.59
N THR A 52 -7.59 -13.91 3.29
CA THR A 52 -8.58 -14.49 2.37
C THR A 52 -8.24 -15.95 2.12
N GLU A 53 -8.79 -16.84 2.93
CA GLU A 53 -8.69 -18.28 2.66
C GLU A 53 -9.61 -18.64 1.49
N THR A 54 -9.03 -19.20 0.42
CA THR A 54 -9.79 -19.56 -0.79
C THR A 54 -10.57 -20.85 -0.55
N ASN A 55 -11.68 -20.75 0.15
CA ASN A 55 -12.60 -21.85 0.38
C ASN A 55 -13.66 -21.88 -0.72
N ILE A 56 -13.69 -22.97 -1.51
CA ILE A 56 -14.71 -23.21 -2.53
C ILE A 56 -15.73 -24.19 -1.95
N TYR A 57 -16.98 -23.75 -1.80
CA TYR A 57 -18.07 -24.62 -1.37
C TYR A 57 -18.74 -25.28 -2.58
N ILE A 58 -18.77 -26.61 -2.59
CA ILE A 58 -19.50 -27.42 -3.57
C ILE A 58 -20.63 -28.13 -2.81
N SER A 59 -21.87 -27.92 -3.22
CA SER A 59 -23.04 -28.57 -2.62
C SER A 59 -23.79 -29.37 -3.67
N THR A 60 -23.96 -30.66 -3.42
CA THR A 60 -24.62 -31.62 -4.32
C THR A 60 -25.84 -32.23 -3.62
N PRO A 61 -27.07 -31.73 -3.86
CA PRO A 61 -28.26 -32.31 -3.24
C PRO A 61 -28.58 -33.68 -3.85
N TYR A 62 -28.53 -34.75 -3.04
CA TYR A 62 -28.89 -36.12 -3.44
C TYR A 62 -29.90 -36.75 -2.45
N PRO A 63 -31.19 -36.37 -2.55
CA PRO A 63 -32.21 -36.78 -1.58
C PRO A 63 -32.60 -38.26 -1.72
N GLY A 64 -32.97 -38.89 -0.61
CA GLY A 64 -33.53 -40.24 -0.58
C GLY A 64 -32.52 -41.39 -0.44
N ASN A 65 -31.23 -41.08 -0.28
CA ASN A 65 -30.18 -42.07 -0.06
C ASN A 65 -29.58 -41.95 1.34
N THR A 66 -28.90 -43.01 1.80
CA THR A 66 -28.22 -43.00 3.09
C THR A 66 -26.97 -42.12 3.04
N ALA A 67 -26.50 -41.65 4.21
CA ALA A 67 -25.27 -40.86 4.28
C ALA A 67 -24.04 -41.63 3.75
N GLU A 68 -24.00 -42.95 3.98
CA GLU A 68 -22.92 -43.83 3.52
C GLU A 68 -22.88 -43.94 1.98
N ASP A 69 -24.03 -44.03 1.33
CA ASP A 69 -24.10 -44.09 -0.13
C ASP A 69 -23.70 -42.76 -0.78
N ILE A 70 -24.07 -41.61 -0.17
CA ILE A 70 -23.72 -40.28 -0.69
C ILE A 70 -22.20 -40.06 -0.64
N GLU A 71 -21.54 -40.49 0.43
CA GLU A 71 -20.07 -40.42 0.55
C GLU A 71 -19.40 -41.21 -0.57
N ARG A 72 -19.80 -42.47 -0.76
CA ARG A 72 -19.20 -43.39 -1.74
C ARG A 72 -19.48 -43.06 -3.21
N PHE A 73 -20.60 -42.41 -3.53
CA PHE A 73 -20.99 -42.16 -4.93
C PHE A 73 -20.83 -40.71 -5.38
N VAL A 74 -20.81 -39.75 -4.46
CA VAL A 74 -20.83 -38.32 -4.79
C VAL A 74 -19.61 -37.58 -4.27
N THR A 75 -19.19 -37.87 -3.03
CA THR A 75 -18.09 -37.13 -2.38
C THR A 75 -16.72 -37.74 -2.65
N ASP A 76 -16.60 -39.07 -2.60
CA ASP A 76 -15.36 -39.82 -2.86
C ASP A 76 -15.64 -40.96 -3.87
N PRO A 77 -15.66 -40.63 -5.17
CA PRO A 77 -16.04 -41.58 -6.24
C PRO A 77 -14.99 -42.65 -6.54
#